data_AF-A0A0W8E3B7-F1
#
_entry.id   AF-A0A0W8E3B7-F1
#
_cell.length_a   1.000
_cell.length_b   1.000
_cell.length_c   1.000
_cell.angle_alpha   90.00
_cell.angle_beta   90.00
_cell.angle_gamma   90.00
#
_symmetry.space_group_name_H-M   'P 1'
#
loop_
_entity.id
_entity.type
_entity.pdbx_description
1 polymer ?
#
loop_
_entity_poly.entity_id
_entity_poly.type
_entity_poly.pdbx_seq_one_letter_code
_entity_poly.pdbx_strand_id
1 'polypeptide(L)'
;MWTKSKTIYPNEAIKSICYIKNVITRPNIIVGDYTYYDDINGADKFEEHVSHHYEFYGDKLIIGKFCAIARGIKFVMNGANHRMNSVTTYPFSLMGGSWEKTTPKLENLPFKGDTIVGNDVWIGQYVTIMPGVHIGNGAIIAANSVVAKDSSVHHFGREPL
;
A
#
# COMPACT_ATOMS: atom_id res chain seq x y z
N MET A 1 -2.83 29.92 -4.85
CA MET A 1 -2.62 29.36 -3.51
C MET A 1 -3.52 28.14 -3.38
N TRP A 2 -2.95 26.93 -3.31
CA TRP A 2 -3.74 25.70 -3.17
C TRP A 2 -4.06 25.49 -1.70
N THR A 3 -5.31 25.68 -1.30
CA THR A 3 -5.79 25.35 0.04
C THR A 3 -5.75 23.82 0.21
N LYS A 4 -5.24 23.35 1.36
CA LYS A 4 -5.34 21.94 1.76
C LYS A 4 -6.82 21.59 1.87
N SER A 5 -7.36 20.94 0.86
CA SER A 5 -8.75 20.51 0.85
C SER A 5 -8.93 19.40 1.88
N LYS A 6 -9.78 19.62 2.89
CA LYS A 6 -10.24 18.58 3.83
C LYS A 6 -11.39 17.75 3.25
N THR A 7 -11.77 17.99 2.00
CA THR A 7 -12.88 17.31 1.35
C THR A 7 -12.56 15.83 1.15
N ILE A 8 -13.41 14.94 1.66
CA ILE A 8 -13.28 13.50 1.45
C ILE A 8 -13.70 13.14 0.01
N TYR A 9 -14.90 13.58 -0.41
CA TYR A 9 -15.47 13.30 -1.72
C TYR A 9 -15.34 14.53 -2.64
N PRO A 10 -14.38 14.58 -3.59
CA PRO A 10 -14.15 15.75 -4.42
C PRO A 10 -15.35 16.15 -5.27
N ASN A 11 -16.16 15.17 -5.67
CA ASN A 11 -17.44 15.39 -6.34
C ASN A 11 -18.54 14.73 -5.49
N GLU A 12 -19.44 15.53 -4.93
CA GLU A 12 -20.49 15.01 -4.06
C GLU A 12 -21.50 14.10 -4.78
N ALA A 13 -21.63 14.23 -6.10
CA ALA A 13 -22.45 13.35 -6.91
C ALA A 13 -21.78 11.98 -7.18
N ILE A 14 -20.46 11.85 -6.95
CA ILE A 14 -19.68 10.63 -7.23
C ILE A 14 -19.00 10.17 -5.95
N LYS A 15 -19.76 9.47 -5.10
CA LYS A 15 -19.26 8.95 -3.82
C LYS A 15 -18.32 7.75 -3.94
N SER A 16 -18.13 7.20 -5.14
CA SER A 16 -17.11 6.17 -5.36
C SER A 16 -15.69 6.72 -5.35
N ILE A 17 -15.48 8.03 -5.47
CA ILE A 17 -14.15 8.65 -5.51
C ILE A 17 -13.90 9.38 -4.20
N CYS A 18 -12.78 9.06 -3.54
CA CYS A 18 -12.36 9.66 -2.28
C CYS A 18 -10.90 10.10 -2.32
N TYR A 19 -10.59 11.28 -1.76
CA TYR A 19 -9.22 11.67 -1.48
C TYR A 19 -8.69 10.91 -0.26
N ILE A 20 -7.75 10.01 -0.51
CA ILE A 20 -7.26 9.03 0.47
C ILE A 20 -6.70 9.73 1.71
N LYS A 21 -5.89 10.79 1.52
CA LYS A 21 -5.27 11.54 2.61
C LYS A 21 -6.26 11.98 3.70
N ASN A 22 -7.49 12.28 3.33
CA ASN A 22 -8.49 12.84 4.24
C ASN A 22 -9.26 11.77 5.02
N VAL A 23 -9.03 10.48 4.73
CA VAL A 23 -9.63 9.35 5.46
C VAL A 23 -8.60 8.47 6.16
N ILE A 24 -7.30 8.73 5.99
CA ILE A 24 -6.23 8.03 6.72
C ILE A 24 -6.28 8.41 8.21
N THR A 25 -6.25 7.39 9.06
CA THR A 25 -6.19 7.52 10.52
C THR A 25 -4.89 6.99 11.09
N ARG A 26 -4.20 6.09 10.37
CA ARG A 26 -3.01 5.39 10.82
C ARG A 26 -1.74 6.22 10.54
N PRO A 27 -0.88 6.47 11.54
CA PRO A 27 0.27 7.37 11.39
C PRO A 27 1.37 6.84 10.46
N ASN A 28 1.44 5.51 10.26
CA ASN A 28 2.41 4.89 9.36
C ASN A 28 1.93 4.80 7.90
N ILE A 29 0.78 5.40 7.58
CA ILE A 29 0.29 5.58 6.22
C ILE A 29 0.36 7.08 5.90
N ILE A 30 1.16 7.43 4.91
CA ILE A 30 1.41 8.83 4.53
C ILE A 30 0.99 9.00 3.08
N VAL A 31 -0.01 9.85 2.84
CA VAL A 31 -0.55 10.04 1.49
C VAL A 31 -0.50 11.52 1.09
N GLY A 32 -0.03 11.77 -0.13
CA GLY A 32 0.01 13.08 -0.75
C GLY A 32 -1.38 13.65 -1.05
N ASP A 33 -1.46 14.97 -1.15
CA ASP A 33 -2.68 15.66 -1.58
C ASP A 33 -3.12 15.20 -2.98
N TYR A 34 -4.44 15.22 -3.22
CA TYR A 34 -5.09 14.90 -4.50
C TYR A 34 -4.98 13.45 -4.99
N THR A 35 -4.27 12.58 -4.27
CA THR A 35 -4.30 11.15 -4.54
C THR A 35 -5.66 10.58 -4.15
N TYR A 36 -6.31 9.89 -5.09
CA TYR A 36 -7.66 9.38 -4.90
C TYR A 36 -7.74 7.86 -5.01
N TYR A 37 -8.75 7.31 -4.36
CA TYR A 37 -9.18 5.91 -4.50
C TYR A 37 -10.60 5.89 -5.08
N ASP A 38 -10.82 5.04 -6.10
CA ASP A 38 -12.13 4.82 -6.71
C ASP A 38 -12.67 3.42 -6.37
N ASP A 39 -13.62 3.34 -5.45
CA ASP A 39 -14.34 2.14 -5.08
C ASP A 39 -15.80 2.45 -4.71
N ILE A 40 -16.73 1.88 -5.47
CA ILE A 40 -18.17 2.05 -5.25
C ILE A 40 -18.64 1.46 -3.91
N ASN A 41 -17.88 0.53 -3.33
CA ASN A 41 -18.26 -0.18 -2.11
C ASN A 41 -17.60 0.37 -0.83
N GLY A 42 -16.71 1.36 -0.95
CA GLY A 42 -15.97 1.86 0.21
C GLY A 42 -14.74 2.68 -0.14
N ALA A 43 -14.91 3.77 -0.90
CA ALA A 43 -13.82 4.66 -1.26
C ALA A 43 -13.10 5.29 -0.05
N ASP A 44 -13.82 5.46 1.06
CA ASP A 44 -13.33 5.97 2.34
C ASP A 44 -12.61 4.90 3.19
N LYS A 45 -12.66 3.62 2.79
CA LYS A 45 -12.12 2.47 3.53
C LYS A 45 -10.76 2.02 3.02
N PHE A 46 -9.97 2.92 2.44
CA PHE A 46 -8.65 2.61 1.87
C PHE A 46 -7.75 1.80 2.83
N GLU A 47 -7.78 2.09 4.14
CA GLU A 47 -6.93 1.39 5.12
C GLU A 47 -7.24 -0.10 5.24
N GLU A 48 -8.45 -0.57 4.89
CA GLU A 48 -8.81 -1.99 4.86
C GLU A 48 -8.02 -2.77 3.79
N HIS A 49 -7.48 -2.05 2.80
CA HIS A 49 -6.65 -2.61 1.73
C HIS A 49 -5.16 -2.65 2.08
N VAL A 50 -4.77 -2.21 3.29
CA VAL A 50 -3.39 -2.22 3.80
C VAL A 50 -3.25 -3.31 4.86
N SER A 51 -2.82 -4.48 4.41
CA SER A 51 -2.78 -5.72 5.20
C SER A 51 -1.42 -5.97 5.86
N HIS A 52 -1.43 -6.68 6.98
CA HIS A 52 -0.22 -7.12 7.72
C HIS A 52 0.71 -5.96 8.15
N HIS A 53 0.12 -4.81 8.43
CA HIS A 53 0.85 -3.60 8.78
C HIS A 53 0.70 -3.34 10.27
N TYR A 54 1.66 -3.84 11.04
CA TYR A 54 1.63 -3.80 12.50
C TYR A 54 2.59 -2.73 13.02
N GLU A 55 2.17 -1.96 14.02
CA GLU A 55 2.93 -0.80 14.53
C GLU A 55 4.35 -1.16 14.98
N PHE A 56 4.54 -2.36 15.54
CA PHE A 56 5.84 -2.80 16.06
C PHE A 56 6.90 -3.03 14.97
N TYR A 57 6.52 -3.17 13.69
CA TYR A 57 7.48 -3.24 12.59
C TYR A 57 8.01 -1.87 12.19
N GLY A 58 7.23 -0.80 12.43
CA GLY A 58 7.59 0.57 12.08
C GLY A 58 7.71 0.86 10.58
N ASP A 59 7.39 -0.11 9.70
CA ASP A 59 7.36 0.12 8.27
C ASP A 59 6.24 1.08 7.89
N LYS A 60 6.43 1.80 6.79
CA LYS A 60 5.49 2.81 6.30
C LYS A 60 4.97 2.44 4.92
N LEU A 61 3.73 2.84 4.68
CA LEU A 61 3.18 2.99 3.34
C LEU A 61 3.20 4.47 3.00
N ILE A 62 3.98 4.83 1.98
CA ILE A 62 4.12 6.22 1.52
C ILE A 62 3.59 6.29 0.10
N ILE A 63 2.62 7.18 -0.14
CA ILE A 63 2.04 7.42 -1.46
C ILE A 63 2.15 8.89 -1.78
N GLY A 64 2.69 9.21 -2.96
CA GLY A 64 2.84 10.57 -3.44
C GLY A 64 1.50 11.28 -3.73
N LYS A 65 1.60 12.42 -4.40
CA LYS A 65 0.47 13.25 -4.79
C LYS A 65 -0.08 12.85 -6.15
N PHE A 66 -1.33 13.23 -6.43
CA PHE A 66 -1.99 13.07 -7.74
C PHE A 66 -1.99 11.63 -8.29
N CYS A 67 -1.96 10.61 -7.43
CA CYS A 67 -2.08 9.22 -7.88
C CYS A 67 -3.55 8.86 -8.14
N ALA A 68 -3.76 7.99 -9.12
CA ALA A 68 -5.05 7.42 -9.48
C ALA A 68 -5.07 5.94 -9.08
N ILE A 69 -5.82 5.60 -8.03
CA ILE A 69 -5.84 4.23 -7.47
C ILE A 69 -7.23 3.64 -7.68
N ALA A 70 -7.32 2.57 -8.46
CA ALA A 70 -8.59 1.92 -8.76
C ALA A 70 -8.97 0.84 -7.71
N ARG A 71 -10.25 0.46 -7.69
CA ARG A 71 -10.80 -0.52 -6.73
C ARG A 71 -10.01 -1.82 -6.60
N GLY A 72 -10.12 -2.41 -5.41
CA GLY A 72 -9.66 -3.77 -5.13
C GLY A 72 -8.14 -3.90 -5.01
N ILE A 73 -7.42 -2.78 -4.91
CA ILE A 73 -6.00 -2.78 -4.61
C ILE A 73 -5.70 -3.50 -3.29
N LYS A 74 -4.46 -3.99 -3.17
CA LYS A 74 -3.95 -4.56 -1.93
C LYS A 74 -2.50 -4.15 -1.73
N PHE A 75 -2.22 -3.55 -0.58
CA PHE A 75 -0.87 -3.39 -0.06
C PHE A 75 -0.60 -4.50 0.96
N VAL A 76 0.41 -5.31 0.72
CA VAL A 76 0.91 -6.32 1.67
C VAL A 76 2.14 -5.73 2.34
N MET A 77 2.09 -5.58 3.65
CA MET A 77 3.17 -4.99 4.45
C MET A 77 4.01 -6.07 5.15
N ASN A 78 5.06 -5.67 5.86
CA ASN A 78 6.12 -6.60 6.30
C ASN A 78 5.66 -7.69 7.27
N GLY A 79 4.53 -7.50 7.96
CA GLY A 79 3.98 -8.51 8.86
C GLY A 79 3.51 -9.80 8.19
N ALA A 80 3.46 -9.84 6.85
CA ALA A 80 3.17 -11.06 6.10
C ALA A 80 4.39 -12.00 5.97
N ASN A 81 5.59 -11.53 6.29
CA ASN A 81 6.81 -12.31 6.11
C ASN A 81 7.03 -13.28 7.28
N HIS A 82 7.14 -14.57 6.96
CA HIS A 82 7.47 -15.60 7.95
C HIS A 82 8.98 -15.70 8.18
N ARG A 83 9.38 -16.16 9.36
CA ARG A 83 10.78 -16.54 9.64
C ARG A 83 11.24 -17.61 8.63
N MET A 84 12.34 -17.35 7.93
CA MET A 84 12.90 -18.29 6.93
C MET A 84 14.27 -18.86 7.32
N ASN A 85 14.89 -18.36 8.40
CA ASN A 85 16.18 -18.84 8.92
C ASN A 85 16.00 -19.92 10.01
N SER A 86 15.08 -20.86 9.78
CA SER A 86 14.71 -21.94 10.69
C SER A 86 14.43 -23.21 9.90
N VAL A 87 14.23 -24.33 10.60
CA VAL A 87 13.86 -25.62 9.97
C VAL A 87 12.49 -25.60 9.28
N THR A 88 11.66 -24.60 9.58
CA THR A 88 10.34 -24.40 8.98
C THR A 88 9.92 -22.94 9.04
N THR A 89 9.00 -22.56 8.15
CA THR A 89 8.29 -21.28 8.16
C THR A 89 7.00 -21.31 8.97
N TYR A 90 6.61 -22.47 9.53
CA TYR A 90 5.39 -22.60 10.33
C TYR A 90 5.47 -21.76 11.62
N PRO A 91 4.52 -20.85 11.87
CA PRO A 91 4.58 -19.92 12.98
C PRO A 91 4.03 -20.57 14.27
N PHE A 92 4.76 -21.54 14.83
CA PHE A 92 4.34 -22.28 16.03
C PHE A 92 3.91 -21.35 17.18
N SER A 93 4.58 -20.22 17.35
CA SER A 93 4.26 -19.22 18.37
C SER A 93 2.84 -18.67 18.29
N LEU A 94 2.21 -18.69 17.10
CA LEU A 94 0.84 -18.21 16.90
C LEU A 94 -0.23 -19.25 17.23
N MET A 95 0.12 -20.53 17.42
CA MET A 95 -0.84 -21.58 17.77
C MET A 95 -1.09 -21.70 19.28
N GLY A 96 -0.37 -20.91 20.10
CA GLY A 96 -0.59 -20.79 21.54
C GLY A 96 0.00 -21.91 22.40
N GLY A 97 -0.28 -21.83 23.70
CA GLY A 97 0.10 -22.84 24.68
C GLY A 97 1.61 -22.94 24.84
N SER A 98 2.16 -24.15 24.94
CA SER A 98 3.61 -24.34 25.14
C SER A 98 4.48 -23.85 23.98
N TRP A 99 3.88 -23.52 22.83
CA TRP A 99 4.60 -23.08 21.64
C TRP A 99 4.85 -21.57 21.60
N GLU A 100 4.21 -20.78 22.46
CA GLU A 100 4.45 -19.32 22.58
C GLU A 100 5.93 -18.99 22.86
N LYS A 101 6.65 -19.89 23.55
CA LYS A 101 8.10 -19.80 23.81
C LYS A 101 8.97 -19.78 22.54
N THR A 102 8.40 -20.09 21.38
CA THR A 102 9.08 -20.08 20.08
C THR A 102 8.95 -18.75 19.33
N THR A 103 8.35 -17.74 19.97
CA THR A 103 8.16 -16.40 19.38
C THR A 103 9.48 -15.87 18.84
N PRO A 104 9.56 -15.57 17.53
CA PRO A 104 10.78 -15.04 16.95
C PRO A 104 11.02 -13.60 17.43
N LYS A 105 12.29 -13.25 17.65
CA LYS A 105 12.68 -11.83 17.73
C LYS A 105 12.49 -11.18 16.36
N LEU A 106 12.24 -9.88 16.33
CA LEU A 106 12.05 -9.10 15.09
C LEU A 106 13.21 -9.25 14.10
N GLU A 107 14.45 -9.31 14.59
CA GLU A 107 15.66 -9.53 13.77
C GLU A 107 15.66 -10.86 12.98
N ASN A 108 14.83 -11.83 13.37
CA ASN A 108 14.69 -13.10 12.66
C ASN A 108 13.61 -13.07 11.57
N LEU A 109 12.83 -12.00 11.49
CA LEU A 109 11.75 -11.85 10.53
C LEU A 109 12.27 -11.08 9.31
N PRO A 110 12.01 -11.55 8.07
CA PRO A 110 12.40 -10.82 6.89
C PRO A 110 11.72 -9.46 6.83
N PHE A 111 12.54 -8.41 6.75
CA PHE A 111 12.07 -7.03 6.64
C PHE A 111 12.57 -6.44 5.33
N LYS A 112 11.65 -5.92 4.52
CA LYS A 112 11.91 -5.37 3.18
C LYS A 112 11.89 -3.84 3.13
N GLY A 113 11.66 -3.18 4.27
CA GLY A 113 11.55 -1.72 4.32
C GLY A 113 10.16 -1.20 3.99
N ASP A 114 10.09 0.11 3.76
CA ASP A 114 8.86 0.83 3.46
C ASP A 114 8.35 0.49 2.04
N THR A 115 7.03 0.54 1.85
CA THR A 115 6.42 0.49 0.52
C THR A 115 6.19 1.92 0.06
N ILE A 116 6.76 2.30 -1.09
CA ILE A 116 6.78 3.69 -1.57
C ILE A 116 6.15 3.75 -2.97
N VAL A 117 5.10 4.55 -3.11
CA VAL A 117 4.51 4.94 -4.39
C VAL A 117 4.85 6.40 -4.63
N GLY A 118 5.42 6.70 -5.79
CA GLY A 118 5.74 8.06 -6.22
C GLY A 118 4.50 8.94 -6.44
N ASN A 119 4.71 10.07 -7.11
CA ASN A 119 3.65 10.99 -7.55
C ASN A 119 3.15 10.60 -8.94
N ASP A 120 1.90 10.97 -9.26
CA ASP A 120 1.32 10.77 -10.59
C ASP A 120 1.33 9.30 -11.06
N VAL A 121 1.16 8.37 -10.12
CA VAL A 121 1.11 6.94 -10.42
C VAL A 121 -0.32 6.53 -10.70
N TRP A 122 -0.54 5.78 -11.78
CA TRP A 122 -1.81 5.14 -12.08
C TRP A 122 -1.73 3.65 -11.72
N ILE A 123 -2.57 3.22 -10.78
CA ILE A 123 -2.69 1.83 -10.33
C ILE A 123 -4.04 1.27 -10.78
N GLY A 124 -3.99 0.30 -11.70
CA GLY A 124 -5.16 -0.41 -12.19
C GLY A 124 -5.89 -1.24 -11.12
N GLN A 125 -7.07 -1.74 -11.48
CA GLN A 125 -7.91 -2.51 -10.56
C GLN A 125 -7.22 -3.80 -10.10
N TYR A 126 -7.47 -4.22 -8.86
CA TYR A 126 -7.02 -5.51 -8.32
C TYR A 126 -5.49 -5.72 -8.32
N VAL A 127 -4.71 -4.64 -8.29
CA VAL A 127 -3.26 -4.72 -8.16
C VAL A 127 -2.86 -5.09 -6.73
N THR A 128 -1.95 -6.05 -6.59
CA THR A 128 -1.29 -6.36 -5.31
C THR A 128 0.14 -5.84 -5.31
N ILE A 129 0.48 -5.03 -4.31
CA ILE A 129 1.84 -4.49 -4.10
C ILE A 129 2.44 -5.19 -2.89
N MET A 130 3.61 -5.83 -3.11
CA MET A 130 4.32 -6.61 -2.10
C MET A 130 5.17 -5.72 -1.17
N PRO A 131 5.60 -6.22 0.01
CA PRO A 131 6.33 -5.41 0.98
C PRO A 131 7.65 -4.89 0.42
N GLY A 132 7.98 -3.63 0.73
CA GLY A 132 9.27 -3.01 0.41
C GLY A 132 9.42 -2.53 -1.04
N VAL A 133 8.34 -2.56 -1.83
CA VAL A 133 8.38 -2.16 -3.25
C VAL A 133 8.38 -0.65 -3.39
N HIS A 134 9.26 -0.14 -4.26
CA HIS A 134 9.27 1.26 -4.68
C HIS A 134 8.76 1.40 -6.12
N ILE A 135 7.71 2.21 -6.31
CA ILE A 135 7.12 2.55 -7.60
C ILE A 135 7.48 4.00 -7.94
N GLY A 136 8.16 4.20 -9.07
CA GLY A 136 8.59 5.52 -9.54
C GLY A 136 7.44 6.46 -9.92
N ASN A 137 7.70 7.76 -9.96
CA ASN A 137 6.72 8.77 -10.38
C ASN A 137 6.22 8.53 -11.81
N GLY A 138 4.95 8.79 -12.11
CA GLY A 138 4.43 8.65 -13.48
C GLY A 138 4.27 7.20 -13.96
N ALA A 139 4.51 6.21 -13.09
CA ALA A 139 4.37 4.81 -13.45
C ALA A 139 2.90 4.42 -13.67
N ILE A 140 2.68 3.47 -14.58
CA ILE A 140 1.38 2.87 -14.82
C ILE A 140 1.47 1.38 -14.48
N ILE A 141 0.63 0.92 -13.57
CA ILE A 141 0.54 -0.48 -13.17
C ILE A 141 -0.76 -1.06 -13.73
N ALA A 142 -0.65 -2.01 -14.65
CA ALA A 142 -1.80 -2.64 -15.27
C ALA A 142 -2.65 -3.39 -14.25
N ALA A 143 -3.96 -3.47 -14.50
CA ALA A 143 -4.91 -4.19 -13.65
C ALA A 143 -4.50 -5.66 -13.43
N ASN A 144 -4.85 -6.22 -12.27
CA ASN A 144 -4.50 -7.58 -11.82
C ASN A 144 -3.00 -7.88 -11.69
N SER A 145 -2.12 -6.87 -11.75
CA SER A 145 -0.69 -7.08 -11.56
C SER A 145 -0.33 -7.44 -10.12
N VAL A 146 0.72 -8.26 -9.96
CA VAL A 146 1.44 -8.42 -8.70
C VAL A 146 2.79 -7.74 -8.81
N VAL A 147 2.97 -6.64 -8.08
CA VAL A 147 4.23 -5.88 -8.06
C VAL A 147 5.09 -6.43 -6.93
N ALA A 148 6.07 -7.27 -7.30
CA ALA A 148 6.96 -7.97 -6.35
C ALA A 148 8.40 -7.44 -6.34
N LYS A 149 8.69 -6.44 -7.18
CA LYS A 149 9.98 -5.75 -7.30
C LYS A 149 9.74 -4.30 -7.68
N ASP A 150 10.74 -3.46 -7.46
CA ASP A 150 10.70 -2.07 -7.86
C ASP A 150 10.35 -1.92 -9.35
N SER A 151 9.53 -0.93 -9.64
CA SER A 151 9.21 -0.52 -11.00
C SER A 151 9.67 0.91 -11.23
N SER A 152 10.56 1.08 -12.19
CA SER A 152 10.91 2.38 -12.72
C SER A 152 9.85 2.83 -13.74
N VAL A 153 9.90 4.11 -14.10
CA VAL A 153 8.94 4.75 -15.00
C VAL A 153 8.88 4.01 -16.34
N HIS A 154 7.70 3.55 -16.72
CA HIS A 154 7.39 3.16 -18.10
C HIS A 154 6.48 4.22 -18.71
N HIS A 155 7.06 5.07 -19.54
CA HIS A 155 6.32 5.95 -20.45
C HIS A 155 5.61 5.06 -21.48
N PHE A 156 4.32 4.78 -21.31
CA PHE A 156 3.49 4.28 -22.39
C PHE A 156 2.96 5.48 -23.20
N GLY A 157 3.42 5.63 -24.43
CA GLY A 157 2.62 6.30 -25.48
C GLY A 157 2.75 7.83 -25.64
N ARG A 158 3.97 8.38 -25.67
CA ARG A 158 4.20 9.56 -26.52
C ARG A 158 5.26 9.21 -27.56
N GLU A 159 4.80 8.90 -28.77
CA GLU A 159 5.57 9.32 -29.95
C GLU A 159 5.78 10.85 -29.81
N PRO A 160 6.99 11.37 -30.07
CA PRO A 160 7.21 12.80 -30.05
C PRO A 160 6.30 13.46 -31.10
N LEU A 161 5.48 14.41 -30.66
CA LEU A 161 4.81 15.36 -31.57
C LEU A 161 5.82 16.41 -32.06
#